data_AF-A0A6C0KJT9-F1
#
_entry.id   AF-A0A6C0KJT9-F1
#
_cell.length_a   1.000
_cell.length_b   1.000
_cell.length_c   1.000
_cell.angle_alpha   90.00
_cell.angle_beta   90.00
_cell.angle_gamma   90.00
#
_symmetry.space_group_name_H-M   'P 1'
#
loop_
_entity.id
_entity.type
_entity.pdbx_description
1 polymer ?
#
loop_
_entity_poly.entity_id
_entity_poly.type
_entity_poly.pdbx_seq_one_letter_code
_entity_poly.pdbx_strand_id
1 'polypeptide(L)'
;MCCLYIVVMSLPQLTALTLVEIVGDYSLKEFANGGGWAYLATGVVGYIGVVVALIVNLQGSSILLVNNAWDGMSSLTESLFAYVVLGERFDHWSQYVGLVMIVVGLFLLKIPWKKSGFRLPRW
;
A
#
# COMPACT_ATOMS: atom_id res chain seq x y z
N MET A 1 22.33 -10.31 -22.27
CA MET A 1 21.49 -9.22 -21.72
C MET A 1 20.30 -9.03 -22.63
N CYS A 2 19.23 -9.78 -22.40
CA CYS A 2 18.09 -9.86 -23.32
C CYS A 2 16.90 -9.11 -22.69
N CYS A 3 16.37 -8.13 -23.43
CA CYS A 3 15.05 -7.53 -23.29
C CYS A 3 14.56 -7.28 -21.85
N LEU A 4 14.88 -6.08 -21.36
CA LEU A 4 14.32 -5.43 -20.18
C LEU A 4 12.82 -5.08 -20.40
N TYR A 5 11.95 -6.07 -20.61
CA TYR A 5 10.51 -5.87 -20.50
C TYR A 5 10.18 -5.78 -19.02
N ILE A 6 10.40 -4.60 -18.43
CA ILE A 6 9.96 -4.34 -17.08
C ILE A 6 8.44 -4.27 -17.12
N VAL A 7 7.77 -5.34 -16.71
CA VAL A 7 6.36 -5.30 -16.39
C VAL A 7 6.24 -4.63 -15.02
N VAL A 8 6.35 -3.30 -15.02
CA VAL A 8 6.33 -2.50 -13.79
C VAL A 8 4.92 -2.50 -13.21
N MET A 9 4.82 -2.57 -11.89
CA MET A 9 3.62 -2.22 -11.13
C MET A 9 3.13 -0.84 -11.56
N SER A 10 1.82 -0.61 -11.49
CA SER A 10 1.25 0.69 -11.88
C SER A 10 0.64 1.43 -10.70
N LEU A 11 0.62 2.76 -10.79
CA LEU A 11 0.00 3.62 -9.78
C LEU A 11 -1.42 3.17 -9.39
N PRO A 12 -2.34 2.82 -10.32
CA PRO A 12 -3.66 2.33 -9.93
C PRO A 12 -3.65 1.04 -9.10
N GLN A 13 -2.72 0.13 -9.38
CA GLN A 13 -2.60 -1.13 -8.63
C GLN A 13 -2.00 -0.91 -7.25
N LEU A 14 -1.06 0.03 -7.15
CA LEU A 14 -0.49 0.46 -5.89
C LEU A 14 -1.55 1.14 -5.02
N THR A 15 -2.32 2.07 -5.60
CA THR A 15 -3.43 2.71 -4.90
C THR A 15 -4.47 1.69 -4.45
N ALA A 16 -4.86 0.75 -5.31
CA ALA A 16 -5.79 -0.32 -4.93
C ALA A 16 -5.26 -1.17 -3.76
N LEU A 17 -3.96 -1.52 -3.77
CA LEU A 17 -3.29 -2.22 -2.67
C LEU A 17 -3.43 -1.44 -1.35
N THR A 18 -3.06 -0.15 -1.35
CA THR A 18 -3.12 0.70 -0.14
C THR A 18 -4.54 0.95 0.38
N LEU A 19 -5.55 0.99 -0.51
CA LEU A 19 -6.95 1.15 -0.09
C LEU A 19 -7.48 -0.12 0.59
N VAL A 20 -7.09 -1.31 0.12
CA VAL A 20 -7.44 -2.58 0.75
C VAL A 20 -6.75 -2.71 2.11
N GLU A 21 -5.49 -2.28 2.20
CA GLU A 21 -4.73 -2.23 3.45
C GLU A 21 -5.39 -1.35 4.51
N ILE A 22 -5.81 -0.13 4.16
CA ILE A 22 -6.53 0.76 5.08
C ILE A 22 -7.76 0.07 5.72
N VAL A 23 -8.52 -0.71 4.93
CA VAL A 23 -9.68 -1.46 5.47
C VAL A 23 -9.23 -2.51 6.47
N GLY A 24 -8.13 -3.21 6.18
CA GLY A 24 -7.51 -4.19 7.07
C GLY A 24 -7.05 -3.53 8.39
N ASP A 25 -6.25 -2.48 8.29
CA ASP A 25 -5.64 -1.82 9.44
C ASP A 25 -6.65 -1.13 10.33
N TYR A 26 -7.60 -0.41 9.73
CA TYR A 26 -8.68 0.21 10.49
C TYR A 26 -9.49 -0.83 11.27
N SER A 27 -9.88 -1.93 10.61
CA SER A 27 -10.66 -2.98 11.27
C SER A 27 -9.87 -3.67 12.38
N LEU A 28 -8.59 -3.98 12.16
CA LEU A 28 -7.75 -4.58 13.18
C LEU A 28 -7.46 -3.63 14.34
N LYS A 29 -7.34 -2.33 14.09
CA LYS A 29 -7.24 -1.31 15.14
C LYS A 29 -8.51 -1.26 16.00
N GLU A 30 -9.70 -1.26 15.40
CA GLU A 30 -10.96 -1.29 16.15
C GLU A 30 -11.07 -2.58 16.97
N PHE A 31 -10.69 -3.73 16.40
CA PHE A 31 -10.62 -4.98 17.14
C PHE A 31 -9.65 -4.93 18.32
N ALA A 32 -8.46 -4.34 18.12
CA ALA A 32 -7.44 -4.25 19.17
C ALA A 32 -7.91 -3.40 20.37
N ASN A 33 -8.71 -2.36 20.13
CA ASN A 33 -9.16 -1.43 21.18
C ASN A 33 -10.50 -1.82 21.80
N GLY A 34 -11.42 -2.43 21.04
CA GLY A 34 -12.79 -2.70 21.46
C GLY A 34 -13.24 -4.16 21.30
N GLY A 35 -12.40 -5.03 20.74
CA GLY A 35 -12.76 -6.40 20.39
C GLY A 35 -13.78 -6.47 19.24
N GLY A 36 -14.55 -7.56 19.20
CA GLY A 36 -15.62 -7.77 18.21
C GLY A 36 -15.20 -8.62 17.00
N TRP A 37 -15.87 -9.76 16.84
CA TRP A 37 -15.56 -10.72 15.78
C TRP A 37 -15.69 -10.16 14.36
N ALA A 38 -16.61 -9.22 14.13
CA ALA A 38 -16.77 -8.58 12.83
C ALA A 38 -15.52 -7.79 12.42
N TYR A 39 -14.94 -7.02 13.35
CA TYR A 39 -13.72 -6.25 13.10
C TYR A 39 -12.52 -7.17 12.85
N LEU A 40 -12.37 -8.23 13.64
CA LEU A 40 -11.33 -9.23 13.41
C LEU A 40 -11.48 -9.90 12.03
N ALA A 41 -12.68 -10.35 11.68
CA ALA A 41 -12.94 -11.03 10.41
C ALA A 41 -12.68 -10.10 9.22
N THR A 42 -13.19 -8.86 9.26
CA THR A 42 -12.94 -7.86 8.21
C THR A 42 -11.45 -7.53 8.10
N GLY A 43 -10.76 -7.37 9.23
CA GLY A 43 -9.32 -7.12 9.26
C GLY A 43 -8.50 -8.23 8.61
N VAL A 44 -8.78 -9.49 8.97
CA VAL A 44 -8.12 -10.67 8.39
C VAL A 44 -8.42 -10.79 6.89
N VAL A 45 -9.68 -10.62 6.47
CA VAL A 45 -10.04 -10.65 5.05
C VAL A 45 -9.36 -9.52 4.27
N GLY A 46 -9.25 -8.33 4.86
CA GLY A 46 -8.48 -7.21 4.30
C GLY A 46 -7.03 -7.59 4.03
N TYR A 47 -6.35 -8.18 5.01
CA TYR A 47 -4.95 -8.62 4.85
C TYR A 47 -4.77 -9.79 3.86
N ILE A 48 -5.75 -10.68 3.72
CA ILE A 48 -5.77 -11.63 2.60
C ILE A 48 -5.81 -10.88 1.25
N GLY A 49 -6.62 -9.82 1.17
CA GLY A 49 -6.68 -8.94 0.01
C GLY A 49 -5.33 -8.24 -0.28
N VAL A 50 -4.65 -7.75 0.76
CA VAL A 50 -3.29 -7.17 0.66
C VAL A 50 -2.32 -8.18 0.06
N VAL A 51 -2.31 -9.42 0.56
CA VAL A 51 -1.44 -10.50 0.03
C VAL A 51 -1.72 -10.76 -1.45
N VAL A 52 -3.00 -10.84 -1.86
CA VAL A 52 -3.36 -11.05 -3.28
C VAL A 52 -2.89 -9.87 -4.14
N ALA A 53 -3.11 -8.64 -3.68
CA ALA A 53 -2.69 -7.43 -4.39
C ALA A 53 -1.15 -7.32 -4.48
N LEU A 54 -0.41 -7.75 -3.46
CA LEU A 54 1.05 -7.85 -3.50
C LEU A 54 1.54 -8.84 -4.54
N ILE A 55 0.95 -10.03 -4.61
CA ILE A 55 1.28 -11.02 -5.65
C ILE A 55 1.10 -10.39 -7.04
N VAL A 56 0.00 -9.66 -7.27
CA VAL A 56 -0.26 -8.96 -8.53
C VAL A 56 0.78 -7.87 -8.83
N ASN A 57 1.21 -7.10 -7.82
CA ASN A 57 2.20 -6.03 -7.99
C ASN A 57 3.62 -6.58 -8.21
N LEU A 58 3.98 -7.68 -7.54
CA LEU A 58 5.26 -8.37 -7.69
C LEU A 58 5.45 -9.02 -9.06
N GLN A 59 4.36 -9.42 -9.73
CA GLN A 59 4.47 -9.97 -11.08
C GLN A 59 5.09 -8.95 -12.05
N GLY A 60 6.35 -9.20 -12.40
CA GLY A 60 7.10 -8.38 -13.36
C GLY A 60 7.90 -7.22 -12.76
N SER A 61 7.76 -6.99 -11.45
CA SER A 61 8.47 -5.93 -10.72
C SER A 61 9.49 -6.51 -9.76
N SER A 62 10.51 -5.73 -9.41
CA SER A 62 11.43 -6.12 -8.34
C SER A 62 10.78 -5.93 -6.97
N ILE A 63 11.14 -6.80 -6.02
CA ILE A 63 10.75 -6.65 -4.60
C ILE A 63 11.21 -5.28 -4.09
N LEU A 64 12.41 -4.83 -4.48
CA LEU A 64 12.93 -3.51 -4.09
C LEU A 64 11.97 -2.39 -4.49
N LEU A 65 11.46 -2.38 -5.72
CA LEU A 65 10.55 -1.33 -6.16
C LEU A 65 9.19 -1.46 -5.48
N VAL A 66 8.60 -2.67 -5.45
CA VAL A 66 7.26 -2.89 -4.86
C VAL A 66 7.23 -2.53 -3.39
N ASN A 67 8.23 -2.97 -2.61
CA ASN A 67 8.26 -2.70 -1.18
C ASN A 67 8.36 -1.19 -0.88
N ASN A 68 9.31 -0.50 -1.50
CA ASN A 68 9.47 0.95 -1.27
C ASN A 68 8.26 1.76 -1.76
N ALA A 69 7.65 1.37 -2.89
CA ALA A 69 6.46 2.04 -3.41
C ALA A 69 5.24 1.79 -2.52
N TRP A 70 5.04 0.55 -2.06
CA TRP A 70 3.94 0.16 -1.18
C TRP A 70 4.07 0.85 0.16
N ASP A 71 5.16 0.63 0.91
CA ASP A 71 5.37 1.22 2.24
C ASP A 71 5.22 2.75 2.21
N GLY A 72 5.79 3.39 1.18
CA GLY A 72 5.69 4.84 1.02
C GLY A 72 4.26 5.29 0.73
N MET A 73 3.57 4.64 -0.21
CA MET A 73 2.19 5.01 -0.57
C MET A 73 1.23 4.76 0.59
N SER A 74 1.35 3.61 1.27
CA SER A 74 0.55 3.24 2.44
C SER A 74 0.72 4.25 3.55
N SER A 75 1.97 4.62 3.86
CA SER A 75 2.26 5.68 4.83
C SER A 75 1.53 6.99 4.50
N LEU A 76 1.46 7.40 3.23
CA LEU A 76 0.75 8.61 2.84
C LEU A 76 -0.77 8.45 2.91
N THR A 77 -1.33 7.36 2.39
CA THR A 77 -2.77 7.16 2.33
C THR A 77 -3.38 6.89 3.70
N GLU A 78 -2.70 6.12 4.55
CA GLU A 78 -3.11 5.89 5.93
C GLU A 78 -2.96 7.15 6.77
N SER A 79 -1.87 7.91 6.61
CA SER A 79 -1.74 9.21 7.30
C SER A 79 -2.89 10.14 6.91
N LEU A 80 -3.27 10.17 5.63
CA LEU A 80 -4.41 10.96 5.16
C LEU A 80 -5.73 10.45 5.74
N PHE A 81 -5.96 9.14 5.75
CA PHE A 81 -7.15 8.52 6.33
C PHE A 81 -7.25 8.79 7.83
N ALA A 82 -6.17 8.56 8.58
CA ALA A 82 -6.08 8.85 10.01
C ALA A 82 -6.33 10.33 10.31
N TYR A 83 -5.75 11.22 9.51
CA TYR A 83 -5.94 12.66 9.69
C TYR A 83 -7.38 13.10 9.39
N VAL A 84 -7.97 12.67 8.29
CA VAL A 84 -9.28 13.18 7.83
C VAL A 84 -10.45 12.43 8.47
N VAL A 85 -10.36 11.10 8.60
CA VAL A 85 -11.46 10.24 9.04
C VAL A 85 -11.39 9.98 10.55
N LEU A 86 -10.21 9.63 11.07
CA LEU A 86 -10.05 9.32 12.49
C LEU A 86 -9.79 10.55 13.36
N GLY A 87 -9.42 11.68 12.74
CA GLY A 87 -9.11 12.92 13.45
C GLY A 87 -7.75 12.92 14.15
N GLU A 88 -6.88 11.97 13.84
CA GLU A 88 -5.56 11.85 14.45
C GLU A 88 -4.59 12.94 13.98
N ARG A 89 -3.69 13.37 14.86
CA ARG A 89 -2.72 14.41 14.56
C ARG A 89 -1.35 13.95 15.02
N PHE A 90 -0.33 14.41 14.29
CA PHE A 90 1.04 14.26 14.76
C PHE A 90 1.31 15.28 15.87
N ASP A 91 2.03 14.84 16.89
CA ASP A 91 2.37 15.67 18.05
C ASP A 91 3.56 16.62 17.76
N HIS A 92 4.37 16.29 16.75
CA HIS A 92 5.61 17.00 16.45
C HIS A 92 5.71 17.45 15.00
N TRP A 93 6.18 18.68 14.78
CA TRP A 93 6.36 19.26 13.44
C TRP A 93 7.30 18.42 12.56
N SER A 94 8.28 17.74 13.16
CA SER A 94 9.22 16.86 12.45
C SER A 94 8.56 15.66 11.79
N GLN A 95 7.43 15.17 12.31
CA GLN A 95 6.68 14.06 11.71
C GLN A 95 6.07 14.48 10.36
N TYR A 96 5.57 15.71 10.26
CA TYR A 96 5.11 16.27 8.98
C TYR A 96 6.25 16.42 7.97
N VAL A 97 7.46 16.78 8.43
CA VAL A 97 8.65 16.79 7.56
C VAL A 97 8.98 15.40 7.06
N GLY A 98 8.88 14.38 7.92
CA GLY A 98 8.98 12.97 7.53
C GLY A 98 8.00 12.61 6.41
N LEU A 99 6.73 13.01 6.54
CA LEU A 99 5.70 12.79 5.51
C LEU A 99 6.07 13.45 4.18
N VAL A 100 6.60 14.68 4.18
CA VAL A 100 7.08 15.36 2.97
C VAL A 100 8.25 14.60 2.33
N MET A 101 9.18 14.07 3.13
CA MET A 101 10.28 13.25 2.60
C MET A 101 9.78 11.97 1.93
N ILE A 102 8.72 11.34 2.44
CA ILE A 102 8.08 10.18 1.80
C ILE A 102 7.51 10.57 0.43
N VAL A 103 6.81 11.71 0.33
CA VAL A 103 6.30 12.23 -0.96
C VAL A 103 7.42 12.41 -1.98
N VAL A 104 8.53 13.03 -1.56
CA VAL A 104 9.71 13.22 -2.42
C VAL A 104 10.30 11.87 -2.84
N GLY A 105 10.44 10.92 -1.91
CA GLY A 105 10.92 9.57 -2.18
C GLY A 105 10.07 8.85 -3.23
N LEU A 106 8.75 8.84 -3.07
CA LEU A 106 7.80 8.23 -4.01
C LEU A 106 7.88 8.88 -5.41
N PHE A 107 7.99 10.21 -5.48
CA PHE A 107 8.16 10.91 -6.74
C PHE A 107 9.43 10.45 -7.48
N LEU A 108 10.52 10.23 -6.75
CA LEU A 108 11.80 9.77 -7.32
C LEU A 108 11.77 8.30 -7.78
N LEU A 109 10.86 7.46 -7.25
CA LEU A 109 10.71 6.06 -7.70
C LEU A 109 10.14 5.94 -9.13
N LYS A 110 9.56 7.02 -9.70
CA LYS A 110 9.06 7.06 -11.09
C LYS A 110 8.11 5.92 -11.44
N ILE A 111 7.13 5.68 -10.57
CA ILE A 111 6.13 4.62 -10.74
C ILE A 111 5.25 4.95 -11.97
N PRO A 112 5.08 4.03 -12.94
CA PRO A 112 4.34 4.31 -14.15
C PRO A 112 2.82 4.26 -13.95
N TRP A 113 2.10 4.96 -14.82
CA TRP A 113 0.63 5.03 -14.80
C TRP A 113 -0.07 3.76 -15.30
N LYS A 114 0.56 3.00 -16.20
CA LYS A 114 -0.05 1.82 -16.84
C LYS A 114 0.87 0.60 -16.77
N LYS A 115 0.32 -0.53 -16.32
CA LYS A 115 1.01 -1.83 -16.35
C LYS A 115 0.86 -2.50 -17.71
N SER A 116 1.89 -3.22 -18.13
CA SER A 116 1.81 -4.16 -19.23
C SER A 116 1.30 -5.53 -18.74
N GLY A 117 0.00 -5.82 -18.90
CA GLY A 117 -0.64 -7.15 -18.82
C GLY A 117 -0.37 -8.07 -17.60
N PHE A 118 -1.42 -8.53 -16.93
CA PHE A 118 -1.33 -9.60 -15.92
C PHE A 118 -1.13 -10.97 -16.57
N ARG A 119 -0.32 -11.85 -15.98
CA ARG A 119 -0.11 -13.23 -16.47
C ARG A 119 -0.25 -14.21 -15.32
N LEU A 120 -1.11 -15.21 -15.47
CA LEU A 120 -1.22 -16.29 -14.49
C LEU A 120 0.08 -17.12 -14.48
N PRO A 121 0.57 -17.53 -13.29
CA PRO A 121 1.70 -18.44 -13.20
C PRO A 121 1.37 -19.74 -13.95
N ARG A 122 2.33 -20.23 -14.73
CA ARG A 122 2.28 -21.60 -15.28
C ARG A 122 2.99 -22.50 -14.27
N TRP A 123 2.24 -23.47 -13.73
CA TRP A 123 2.76 -24.53 -12.87
C TRP A 123 3.44 -25.60 -13.70
#